data_AF-K6XV52-F1
#
_entry.id   AF-K6XV52-F1
#
_cell.length_a   1.000
_cell.length_b   1.000
_cell.length_c   1.000
_cell.angle_alpha   90.00
_cell.angle_beta   90.00
_cell.angle_gamma   90.00
#
_symmetry.space_group_name_H-M   'P 1'
#
loop_
_entity.id
_entity.type
_entity.pdbx_description
1 polymer ?
#
loop_
_entity_poly.entity_id
_entity_poly.type
_entity_poly.pdbx_seq_one_letter_code
_entity_poly.pdbx_strand_id
1 'polypeptide(L)'
;MRLTRRFQIRLWPRALAVSALTFVLVATSLIAASPPTARGFAEDICYTPGAPPHNCAPLPFACPPNNGDDPLCGIRGAIRYGYTLQQPLGGRSLVHTDSTYIMARKVGFSLQDAYWIAAYSEATDLGTFAPRDMRSNKVPHAAALTTRDISGLVRTHFNTGGFLFHVLPTMRDPRSPVPNGLRPNVNDPRHEVMLTHIRRWAMEGPGSDAPLCTGGFTDRTARGDFSTGTTCYGGRNPAQITGQYSVAYPVTLPFQNVTGRQVITDGVTSERFDSYVGEQSANARIGIYIHALGDRISHHTCTDRATMTPPTPRHRAFDIDLVDRACNQGPHAVRHEYETGVDFHDLAAEDRTTEAALSMVYDELVNFARERGVLDPAATSPAAKTTVVTNGLIPALERRNPEARIRAVTAVGCGLGVPAFPGSPSC
;
A
#
# COMPACT_ATOMS: atom_id res chain seq x y z
N MET A 1 39.34 41.46 44.25
CA MET A 1 38.00 41.89 43.79
C MET A 1 38.16 42.45 42.38
N ARG A 2 37.49 42.06 41.29
CA ARG A 2 36.38 41.15 40.98
C ARG A 2 36.63 40.59 39.57
N LEU A 3 36.40 39.29 39.38
CA LEU A 3 36.19 38.68 38.06
C LEU A 3 34.81 39.10 37.52
N THR A 4 34.70 39.38 36.22
CA THR A 4 33.43 39.34 35.48
C THR A 4 33.51 38.29 34.39
N ARG A 5 32.93 37.11 34.69
CA ARG A 5 32.68 36.02 33.76
C ARG A 5 31.40 36.29 32.98
N ARG A 6 31.45 35.96 31.68
CA ARG A 6 30.34 35.83 30.74
C ARG A 6 29.26 34.87 31.26
N PHE A 7 28.00 35.22 31.05
CA PHE A 7 26.88 34.26 31.01
C PHE A 7 26.22 34.34 29.63
N GLN A 8 26.53 33.35 28.77
CA GLN A 8 25.64 32.93 27.69
C GLN A 8 24.88 31.71 28.21
N ILE A 9 23.57 31.86 28.38
CA ILE A 9 22.68 30.75 28.70
C ILE A 9 22.37 30.04 27.37
N ARG A 10 23.07 28.92 27.11
CA ARG A 10 22.64 27.91 26.14
C ARG A 10 21.54 27.09 26.79
N LEU A 11 20.29 27.31 26.37
CA LEU A 11 19.22 26.34 26.56
C LEU A 11 19.22 25.36 25.37
N TRP A 12 18.99 24.08 25.68
CA TRP A 12 18.74 22.90 24.82
C TRP A 12 19.90 21.92 24.68
N PRO A 13 19.75 20.70 25.25
CA PRO A 13 19.33 19.55 24.43
C PRO A 13 18.38 18.55 25.14
N ARG A 14 17.73 18.90 26.26
CA ARG A 14 16.96 17.92 27.05
C ARG A 14 15.54 17.63 26.54
N ALA A 15 14.92 18.51 25.75
CA ALA A 15 13.56 18.32 25.25
C ALA A 15 13.48 17.31 24.08
N LEU A 16 14.54 17.17 23.28
CA LEU A 16 14.58 16.23 22.14
C LEU A 16 14.77 14.77 22.58
N ALA A 17 15.46 14.53 23.70
CA ALA A 17 15.72 13.19 24.20
C ALA A 17 14.50 12.53 24.85
N VAL A 18 13.59 13.31 25.43
CA VAL A 18 12.38 12.79 26.09
C VAL A 18 11.33 12.36 25.06
N SER A 19 11.17 13.10 23.96
CA SER A 19 10.20 12.76 22.90
C SER A 19 10.56 11.51 22.10
N ALA A 20 11.85 11.23 21.90
CA ALA A 20 12.32 9.99 21.27
C ALA A 20 12.03 8.76 22.16
N LEU A 21 12.14 8.91 23.48
CA LEU A 21 11.94 7.82 24.44
C LEU A 21 10.46 7.39 24.54
N THR A 22 9.52 8.34 24.44
CA THR A 22 8.08 8.03 24.47
C THR A 22 7.61 7.33 23.19
N PHE A 23 8.20 7.66 22.03
CA PHE A 23 7.92 6.96 20.76
C PHE A 23 8.42 5.51 20.76
N VAL A 24 9.59 5.24 21.35
CA VAL A 24 10.16 3.88 21.44
C VAL A 24 9.31 2.95 22.32
N LEU A 25 8.69 3.46 23.39
CA LEU A 25 7.82 2.67 24.27
C LEU A 25 6.47 2.30 23.63
N VAL A 26 5.94 3.13 22.72
CA VAL A 26 4.74 2.81 21.94
C VAL A 26 5.07 1.83 20.80
N ALA A 27 6.23 1.98 20.16
CA ALA A 27 6.65 1.09 19.08
C ALA A 27 7.00 -0.34 19.57
N THR A 28 7.57 -0.49 20.76
CA THR A 28 7.93 -1.81 21.32
C THR A 28 6.74 -2.60 21.88
N SER A 29 5.67 -1.92 22.30
CA SER A 29 4.45 -2.58 22.79
C SER A 29 3.55 -3.13 21.68
N LEU A 30 3.80 -2.75 20.41
CA LEU A 30 3.15 -3.32 19.23
C LEU A 30 3.73 -4.68 18.79
N ILE A 31 4.89 -5.09 19.32
CA ILE A 31 5.62 -6.29 18.85
C ILE A 31 5.23 -7.56 19.63
N ALA A 32 4.64 -7.43 20.83
CA ALA A 32 4.48 -8.55 21.78
C ALA A 32 3.04 -8.84 22.24
N ALA A 33 2.04 -8.09 21.78
CA ALA A 33 0.63 -8.36 22.10
C ALA A 33 -0.08 -9.01 20.91
N SER A 34 -1.06 -9.88 21.19
CA SER A 34 -1.99 -10.49 20.22
C SER A 34 -2.35 -9.55 19.07
N PRO A 35 -2.51 -10.05 17.83
CA PRO A 35 -2.56 -9.22 16.63
C PRO A 35 -3.56 -8.08 16.84
N PRO A 36 -3.16 -6.81 16.67
CA PRO A 36 -4.13 -5.75 16.68
C PRO A 36 -5.17 -6.11 15.62
N THR A 37 -6.45 -6.12 16.00
CA THR A 37 -7.53 -6.12 15.00
C THR A 37 -7.16 -5.05 14.00
N ALA A 38 -7.10 -5.36 12.70
CA ALA A 38 -6.69 -4.40 11.69
C ALA A 38 -7.51 -3.11 11.84
N ARG A 39 -6.85 -2.07 12.35
CA ARG A 39 -7.44 -0.78 12.68
C ARG A 39 -6.93 0.21 11.64
N GLY A 40 -7.82 0.58 10.72
CA GLY A 40 -7.77 1.79 9.89
C GLY A 40 -6.53 2.00 9.03
N PHE A 41 -6.72 1.90 7.71
CA PHE A 41 -5.88 2.60 6.74
C PHE A 41 -6.05 4.12 6.92
N ALA A 42 -4.98 4.88 6.68
CA ALA A 42 -4.84 6.25 7.21
C ALA A 42 -4.91 7.37 6.17
N GLU A 43 -5.18 7.05 4.91
CA GLU A 43 -4.66 7.89 3.82
C GLU A 43 -5.75 8.74 3.15
N ASP A 44 -7.01 8.31 3.20
CA ASP A 44 -8.12 9.04 2.59
C ASP A 44 -9.33 9.18 3.52
N ILE A 45 -10.28 8.23 3.49
CA ILE A 45 -11.56 8.34 4.19
C ILE A 45 -11.58 7.50 5.46
N CYS A 46 -11.89 8.14 6.58
CA CYS A 46 -12.14 7.51 7.87
C CYS A 46 -13.62 7.55 8.22
N TYR A 47 -14.07 6.50 8.89
CA TYR A 47 -15.45 6.34 9.33
C TYR A 47 -15.56 6.45 10.84
N THR A 48 -16.56 7.21 11.31
CA THR A 48 -16.89 7.34 12.74
C THR A 48 -18.38 7.02 12.92
N PRO A 49 -18.78 6.22 13.91
CA PRO A 49 -20.18 5.83 14.09
C PRO A 49 -21.11 7.05 14.12
N GLY A 50 -22.11 7.07 13.23
CA GLY A 50 -23.12 8.14 13.18
C GLY A 50 -22.64 9.49 12.62
N ALA A 51 -21.40 9.59 12.14
CA ALA A 51 -20.85 10.81 11.53
C ALA A 51 -20.65 10.66 10.01
N PRO A 52 -20.64 11.77 9.26
CA PRO A 52 -20.21 11.76 7.87
C PRO A 52 -18.75 11.27 7.72
N PRO A 53 -18.38 10.72 6.55
CA PRO A 53 -17.00 10.41 6.21
C PRO A 53 -16.10 11.64 6.38
N HIS A 54 -14.92 11.45 6.97
CA HIS A 54 -13.96 12.53 7.20
C HIS A 54 -12.57 12.11 6.74
N ASN A 55 -11.66 13.07 6.52
CA ASN A 55 -10.29 12.76 6.14
C ASN A 55 -9.60 12.05 7.31
N CYS A 56 -8.92 10.95 7.04
CA CYS A 56 -8.10 10.23 8.01
C CYS A 56 -6.90 11.09 8.47
N ALA A 57 -6.10 11.57 7.53
CA ALA A 57 -4.95 12.43 7.79
C ALA A 57 -4.81 13.46 6.64
N PRO A 58 -5.57 14.56 6.65
CA PRO A 58 -5.45 15.56 5.59
C PRO A 58 -4.20 16.40 5.79
N LEU A 59 -3.43 16.67 4.73
CA LEU A 59 -2.23 17.54 4.79
C LEU A 59 -2.54 18.82 5.59
N PRO A 60 -1.86 19.14 6.71
CA PRO A 60 -2.14 20.35 7.47
C PRO A 60 -2.10 21.60 6.57
N PHE A 61 -3.01 22.57 6.75
CA PHE A 61 -3.02 23.79 5.92
C PHE A 61 -1.72 24.61 5.97
N ALA A 62 -0.95 24.47 7.06
CA ALA A 62 0.35 25.11 7.21
C ALA A 62 1.50 24.35 6.54
N CYS A 63 1.24 23.16 5.99
CA CYS A 63 2.22 22.32 5.33
C CYS A 63 2.13 22.52 3.81
N PRO A 64 3.24 22.91 3.17
CA PRO A 64 3.21 23.11 1.73
C PRO A 64 3.15 21.76 1.01
N PRO A 65 2.45 21.67 -0.13
CA PRO A 65 2.34 20.46 -0.95
C PRO A 65 3.65 20.10 -1.69
N ASN A 66 4.68 20.94 -1.64
CA ASN A 66 5.91 20.75 -2.42
C ASN A 66 7.15 20.40 -1.59
N ASN A 67 6.98 19.99 -0.33
CA ASN A 67 8.09 19.67 0.56
C ASN A 67 7.75 18.48 1.47
N GLY A 68 7.81 17.27 0.91
CA GLY A 68 7.55 16.03 1.64
C GLY A 68 8.54 15.76 2.79
N ASP A 69 9.69 16.46 2.82
CA ASP A 69 10.74 16.28 3.83
C ASP A 69 10.71 17.37 4.91
N ASP A 70 9.69 18.22 4.96
CA ASP A 70 9.55 19.24 6.01
C ASP A 70 9.42 18.56 7.40
N PRO A 71 10.31 18.85 8.35
CA PRO A 71 10.34 18.15 9.63
C PRO A 71 9.13 18.46 10.52
N LEU A 72 8.55 19.66 10.45
CA LEU A 72 7.37 20.02 11.24
C LEU A 72 6.13 19.35 10.68
N CYS A 73 6.01 19.30 9.36
CA CYS A 73 4.95 18.56 8.69
C CYS A 73 5.09 17.06 8.92
N GLY A 74 6.31 16.52 8.84
CA GLY A 74 6.60 15.12 9.16
C GLY A 74 6.18 14.73 10.57
N ILE A 75 6.46 15.55 11.59
CA ILE A 75 6.03 15.28 12.97
C ILE A 75 4.49 15.31 13.08
N ARG A 76 3.84 16.30 12.46
CA ARG A 76 2.37 16.43 12.49
C ARG A 76 1.68 15.27 11.77
N GLY A 77 2.19 14.88 10.61
CA GLY A 77 1.72 13.73 9.83
C GLY A 77 1.88 12.44 10.63
N ALA A 78 3.07 12.16 11.18
CA ALA A 78 3.32 10.95 11.95
C ALA A 78 2.42 10.81 13.19
N ILE A 79 2.15 11.90 13.93
CA ILE A 79 1.23 11.88 15.08
C ILE A 79 -0.19 11.52 14.63
N ARG A 80 -0.67 12.10 13.53
CA ARG A 80 -2.01 11.81 12.99
C ARG A 80 -2.11 10.39 12.49
N TYR A 81 -1.10 9.92 11.77
CA TYR A 81 -1.04 8.55 11.30
C TYR A 81 -1.15 7.56 12.48
N GLY A 82 -0.43 7.80 13.57
CA GLY A 82 -0.55 7.01 14.80
C GLY A 82 -1.94 7.05 15.44
N TYR A 83 -2.64 8.20 15.40
CA TYR A 83 -4.03 8.32 15.86
C TYR A 83 -5.00 7.56 14.95
N THR A 84 -4.78 7.59 13.65
CA THR A 84 -5.67 6.92 12.68
C THR A 84 -5.61 5.40 12.77
N LEU A 85 -4.43 4.85 13.04
CA LEU A 85 -4.25 3.41 13.33
C LEU A 85 -5.04 2.93 14.56
N GLN A 86 -5.67 3.83 15.33
CA GLN A 86 -6.52 3.48 16.47
C GLN A 86 -8.01 3.59 16.15
N GLN A 87 -8.40 4.01 14.94
CA GLN A 87 -9.81 4.22 14.58
C GLN A 87 -10.57 2.90 14.44
N PRO A 88 -11.76 2.77 15.06
CA PRO A 88 -12.43 1.49 15.26
C PRO A 88 -13.20 0.96 14.03
N LEU A 89 -13.55 1.81 13.05
CA LEU A 89 -14.43 1.42 11.94
C LEU A 89 -13.70 1.13 10.62
N GLY A 90 -12.37 1.24 10.60
CA GLY A 90 -11.57 1.14 9.38
C GLY A 90 -11.59 2.43 8.54
N GLY A 91 -11.13 2.30 7.29
CA GLY A 91 -11.08 3.37 6.31
C GLY A 91 -11.55 2.92 4.93
N ARG A 92 -11.38 3.81 3.95
CA ARG A 92 -11.58 3.56 2.52
C ARG A 92 -10.65 4.48 1.73
N SER A 93 -9.76 3.92 0.91
CA SER A 93 -8.96 4.69 -0.04
C SER A 93 -9.69 4.85 -1.36
N LEU A 94 -10.06 6.09 -1.75
CA LEU A 94 -10.66 6.29 -3.07
C LEU A 94 -9.67 6.02 -4.21
N VAL A 95 -8.36 5.95 -3.92
CA VAL A 95 -7.32 5.52 -4.84
C VAL A 95 -7.37 3.99 -5.02
N HIS A 96 -7.41 3.20 -3.95
CA HIS A 96 -7.37 1.74 -4.03
C HIS A 96 -8.74 1.08 -4.26
N THR A 97 -9.86 1.68 -3.82
CA THR A 97 -11.22 1.14 -4.03
C THR A 97 -11.91 1.73 -5.24
N ASP A 98 -12.31 3.00 -5.15
CA ASP A 98 -13.30 3.58 -6.05
C ASP A 98 -12.72 3.76 -7.45
N SER A 99 -11.51 4.30 -7.51
CA SER A 99 -10.76 4.46 -8.75
C SER A 99 -10.51 3.11 -9.40
N THR A 100 -10.07 2.10 -8.64
CA THR A 100 -9.92 0.71 -9.11
C THR A 100 -11.22 0.15 -9.67
N TYR A 101 -12.34 0.31 -8.97
CA TYR A 101 -13.64 -0.19 -9.41
C TYR A 101 -14.08 0.47 -10.72
N ILE A 102 -13.94 1.79 -10.83
CA ILE A 102 -14.26 2.54 -12.04
C ILE A 102 -13.36 2.07 -13.19
N MET A 103 -12.04 2.01 -12.98
CA MET A 103 -11.09 1.55 -14.01
C MET A 103 -11.37 0.10 -14.44
N ALA A 104 -11.57 -0.83 -13.49
CA ALA A 104 -11.88 -2.23 -13.77
C ALA A 104 -13.16 -2.37 -14.62
N ARG A 105 -14.20 -1.58 -14.32
CA ARG A 105 -15.41 -1.54 -15.15
C ARG A 105 -15.14 -0.97 -16.53
N LYS A 106 -14.34 0.09 -16.63
CA LYS A 106 -14.03 0.71 -17.91
C LYS A 106 -13.15 -0.14 -18.81
N VAL A 107 -12.32 -1.02 -18.27
CA VAL A 107 -11.52 -1.95 -19.07
C VAL A 107 -12.29 -3.20 -19.51
N GLY A 108 -13.43 -3.52 -18.88
CA GLY A 108 -14.35 -4.56 -19.35
C GLY A 108 -14.80 -5.61 -18.33
N PHE A 109 -14.24 -5.63 -17.11
CA PHE A 109 -14.68 -6.56 -16.04
C PHE A 109 -16.16 -6.37 -15.69
N SER A 110 -16.87 -7.42 -15.28
CA SER A 110 -18.27 -7.28 -14.84
C SER A 110 -18.43 -6.37 -13.60
N LEU A 111 -19.66 -5.96 -13.26
CA LEU A 111 -19.94 -5.21 -12.02
C LEU A 111 -19.45 -5.95 -10.78
N GLN A 112 -19.68 -7.26 -10.75
CA GLN A 112 -19.28 -8.11 -9.65
C GLN A 112 -17.75 -8.25 -9.57
N ASP A 113 -17.08 -8.50 -10.70
CA ASP A 113 -15.62 -8.66 -10.72
C ASP A 113 -14.91 -7.37 -10.33
N ALA A 114 -15.31 -6.23 -10.90
CA ALA A 114 -14.74 -4.94 -10.56
C ALA A 114 -14.92 -4.60 -9.08
N TYR A 115 -16.08 -4.95 -8.50
CA TYR A 115 -16.32 -4.77 -7.07
C TYR A 115 -15.33 -5.59 -6.24
N TRP A 116 -15.19 -6.89 -6.53
CA TRP A 116 -14.31 -7.76 -5.74
C TRP A 116 -12.82 -7.45 -5.93
N ILE A 117 -12.40 -7.02 -7.12
CA ILE A 117 -11.05 -6.51 -7.36
C ILE A 117 -10.77 -5.30 -6.45
N ALA A 118 -11.66 -4.31 -6.45
CA ALA A 118 -11.53 -3.12 -5.60
C ALA A 118 -11.61 -3.43 -4.10
N ALA A 119 -12.55 -4.29 -3.69
CA ALA A 119 -12.74 -4.68 -2.30
C ALA A 119 -11.51 -5.41 -1.73
N TYR A 120 -10.90 -6.32 -2.51
CA TYR A 120 -9.68 -7.01 -2.07
C TYR A 120 -8.41 -6.15 -2.20
N SER A 121 -8.40 -5.12 -3.05
CA SER A 121 -7.35 -4.10 -2.99
C SER A 121 -7.31 -3.47 -1.60
N GLU A 122 -8.42 -2.92 -1.13
CA GLU A 122 -8.50 -2.30 0.20
C GLU A 122 -8.41 -3.29 1.36
N ALA A 123 -8.90 -4.52 1.19
CA ALA A 123 -8.72 -5.54 2.23
C ALA A 123 -7.24 -5.92 2.43
N THR A 124 -6.35 -5.64 1.47
CA THR A 124 -4.91 -5.86 1.66
C THR A 124 -4.36 -4.97 2.77
N ASP A 125 -4.86 -3.73 2.89
CA ASP A 125 -4.54 -2.83 4.00
C ASP A 125 -5.28 -3.14 5.29
N LEU A 126 -6.56 -3.50 5.17
CA LEU A 126 -7.48 -3.58 6.32
C LEU A 126 -7.67 -5.00 6.85
N GLY A 127 -7.13 -6.02 6.20
CA GLY A 127 -7.42 -7.43 6.43
C GLY A 127 -8.82 -7.85 5.96
N THR A 128 -9.83 -7.01 6.19
CA THR A 128 -11.19 -7.16 5.64
C THR A 128 -11.72 -5.83 5.15
N PHE A 129 -12.51 -5.85 4.08
CA PHE A 129 -13.24 -4.69 3.59
C PHE A 129 -14.74 -4.93 3.67
N ALA A 130 -15.47 -3.95 4.20
CA ALA A 130 -16.92 -3.90 4.17
C ALA A 130 -17.39 -2.50 3.77
N PRO A 131 -18.17 -2.34 2.68
CA PRO A 131 -18.57 -1.03 2.21
C PRO A 131 -19.46 -0.31 3.22
N ARG A 132 -19.22 1.00 3.35
CA ARG A 132 -19.96 1.91 4.23
C ARG A 132 -20.50 3.11 3.46
N ASP A 133 -21.64 3.61 3.92
CA ASP A 133 -22.34 4.73 3.32
C ASP A 133 -21.79 6.11 3.76
N MET A 134 -22.39 7.18 3.22
CA MET A 134 -22.10 8.58 3.56
C MET A 134 -22.46 8.97 5.01
N ARG A 135 -22.89 8.02 5.85
CA ARG A 135 -23.15 8.19 7.28
C ARG A 135 -22.34 7.19 8.12
N SER A 136 -21.29 6.60 7.53
CA SER A 136 -20.41 5.61 8.15
C SER A 136 -21.08 4.28 8.52
N ASN A 137 -22.33 4.05 8.10
CA ASN A 137 -23.03 2.79 8.35
C ASN A 137 -22.61 1.76 7.31
N LYS A 138 -22.55 0.48 7.70
CA LYS A 138 -22.43 -0.58 6.70
C LYS A 138 -23.62 -0.49 5.75
N VAL A 139 -23.37 -0.63 4.45
CA VAL A 139 -24.45 -0.63 3.45
C VAL A 139 -25.44 -1.77 3.70
N PRO A 140 -26.69 -1.68 3.21
CA PRO A 140 -27.59 -2.82 3.22
C PRO A 140 -26.93 -4.05 2.58
N HIS A 141 -27.13 -5.23 3.17
CA HIS A 141 -26.50 -6.49 2.73
C HIS A 141 -24.96 -6.50 2.74
N ALA A 142 -24.30 -5.63 3.52
CA ALA A 142 -22.84 -5.60 3.62
C ALA A 142 -22.19 -6.96 3.90
N ALA A 143 -22.88 -7.88 4.59
CA ALA A 143 -22.37 -9.24 4.81
C ALA A 143 -22.04 -9.99 3.51
N ALA A 144 -22.85 -9.84 2.46
CA ALA A 144 -22.61 -10.45 1.15
C ALA A 144 -21.51 -9.73 0.34
N LEU A 145 -21.16 -8.52 0.76
CA LEU A 145 -20.16 -7.66 0.13
C LEU A 145 -18.85 -7.61 0.94
N THR A 146 -18.79 -8.24 2.11
CA THR A 146 -17.60 -8.22 2.97
C THR A 146 -16.59 -9.23 2.45
N THR A 147 -15.33 -8.84 2.31
CA THR A 147 -14.25 -9.75 1.91
C THR A 147 -14.00 -10.82 2.98
N ARG A 148 -13.35 -11.91 2.57
CA ARG A 148 -12.72 -12.81 3.54
C ARG A 148 -11.57 -12.09 4.25
N ASP A 149 -11.21 -12.63 5.41
CA ASP A 149 -10.09 -12.09 6.19
C ASP A 149 -8.75 -12.51 5.57
N ILE A 150 -8.01 -11.51 5.12
CA ILE A 150 -6.65 -11.62 4.59
C ILE A 150 -5.66 -10.83 5.47
N SER A 151 -5.94 -10.72 6.77
CA SER A 151 -5.12 -9.98 7.75
C SER A 151 -3.65 -10.36 7.75
N GLY A 152 -3.28 -11.56 7.32
CA GLY A 152 -1.88 -11.96 7.12
C GLY A 152 -1.11 -11.12 6.09
N LEU A 153 -1.81 -10.36 5.25
CA LEU A 153 -1.23 -9.47 4.24
C LEU A 153 -1.07 -8.02 4.71
N VAL A 154 -1.63 -7.66 5.87
CA VAL A 154 -1.68 -6.28 6.36
C VAL A 154 -0.29 -5.73 6.71
N ARG A 155 -0.05 -4.46 6.38
CA ARG A 155 1.21 -3.73 6.61
C ARG A 155 1.80 -3.79 8.02
N THR A 156 0.97 -3.88 9.05
CA THR A 156 1.42 -3.94 10.46
C THR A 156 1.79 -5.36 10.89
N HIS A 157 1.57 -6.37 10.04
CA HIS A 157 1.85 -7.77 10.37
C HIS A 157 3.24 -8.18 9.90
N PHE A 158 4.24 -7.80 10.69
CA PHE A 158 5.64 -8.12 10.43
C PHE A 158 5.93 -9.63 10.47
N ASN A 159 5.20 -10.40 11.28
CA ASN A 159 5.45 -11.84 11.48
C ASN A 159 4.84 -12.73 10.38
N THR A 160 3.87 -12.24 9.61
CA THR A 160 3.22 -13.00 8.53
C THR A 160 3.80 -12.69 7.16
N GLY A 161 4.50 -11.57 7.02
CA GLY A 161 5.06 -11.07 5.76
C GLY A 161 4.21 -9.98 5.13
N GLY A 162 3.09 -9.62 5.77
CA GLY A 162 2.16 -8.60 5.29
C GLY A 162 2.85 -7.27 5.02
N PHE A 163 3.76 -6.83 5.91
CA PHE A 163 4.60 -5.64 5.69
C PHE A 163 5.23 -5.56 4.28
N LEU A 164 5.63 -6.69 3.70
CA LEU A 164 6.28 -6.74 2.38
C LEU A 164 5.31 -6.63 1.19
N PHE A 165 3.99 -6.64 1.42
CA PHE A 165 2.98 -6.27 0.41
C PHE A 165 2.79 -4.75 0.28
N HIS A 166 3.34 -3.99 1.22
CA HIS A 166 3.17 -2.53 1.28
C HIS A 166 4.51 -1.81 1.12
N VAL A 167 5.60 -2.38 1.62
CA VAL A 167 6.95 -1.86 1.39
C VAL A 167 7.70 -2.86 0.52
N LEU A 168 7.79 -2.55 -0.78
CA LEU A 168 8.40 -3.42 -1.80
C LEU A 168 9.79 -2.89 -2.21
N PRO A 169 10.85 -3.13 -1.42
CA PRO A 169 12.20 -2.76 -1.82
C PRO A 169 12.67 -3.59 -3.01
N THR A 170 13.61 -3.04 -3.78
CA THR A 170 14.20 -3.74 -4.91
C THR A 170 15.45 -4.52 -4.51
N MET A 171 15.65 -5.68 -5.15
CA MET A 171 16.92 -6.38 -5.11
C MET A 171 17.85 -5.72 -6.11
N ARG A 172 18.96 -5.16 -5.64
CA ARG A 172 19.89 -4.45 -6.53
C ARG A 172 21.33 -4.63 -6.09
N ASP A 173 22.20 -4.78 -7.07
CA ASP A 173 23.63 -4.68 -6.82
C ASP A 173 23.99 -3.22 -6.51
N PRO A 174 25.04 -2.93 -5.73
CA PRO A 174 25.46 -1.57 -5.43
C PRO A 174 25.79 -0.70 -6.66
N ARG A 175 26.01 -1.34 -7.82
CA ARG A 175 26.30 -0.68 -9.10
C ARG A 175 25.08 -0.53 -10.01
N SER A 176 23.95 -1.15 -9.66
CA SER A 176 22.72 -1.01 -10.44
C SER A 176 22.21 0.43 -10.33
N PRO A 177 21.64 0.99 -11.42
CA PRO A 177 20.98 2.29 -11.36
C PRO A 177 19.85 2.26 -10.34
N VAL A 178 19.56 3.43 -9.76
CA VAL A 178 18.38 3.60 -8.89
C VAL A 178 17.12 3.31 -9.72
N PRO A 179 16.21 2.46 -9.24
CA PRO A 179 14.94 2.19 -9.92
C PRO A 179 14.14 3.49 -10.13
N ASN A 180 13.30 3.51 -11.16
CA ASN A 180 12.27 4.53 -11.29
C ASN A 180 10.97 3.97 -10.70
N GLY A 181 10.76 4.14 -9.40
CA GLY A 181 9.57 3.59 -8.76
C GLY A 181 8.27 4.36 -9.01
N LEU A 182 8.29 5.48 -9.74
CA LEU A 182 7.07 6.01 -10.36
C LEU A 182 6.60 5.17 -11.55
N ARG A 183 7.49 4.33 -12.10
CA ARG A 183 7.20 3.39 -13.19
C ARG A 183 7.96 2.07 -12.99
N PRO A 184 7.72 1.32 -11.90
CA PRO A 184 8.39 0.06 -11.64
C PRO A 184 8.21 -0.90 -12.82
N ASN A 185 9.27 -1.65 -13.12
CA ASN A 185 9.22 -2.66 -14.17
C ASN A 185 8.60 -3.94 -13.61
N VAL A 186 7.29 -4.08 -13.78
CA VAL A 186 6.50 -5.24 -13.31
C VAL A 186 6.91 -6.59 -13.94
N ASN A 187 7.80 -6.57 -14.94
CA ASN A 187 8.36 -7.75 -15.60
C ASN A 187 9.87 -7.90 -15.33
N ASP A 188 10.41 -7.26 -14.29
CA ASP A 188 11.80 -7.41 -13.86
C ASP A 188 11.91 -8.38 -12.67
N PRO A 189 11.95 -9.70 -12.92
CA PRO A 189 11.98 -10.68 -11.85
C PRO A 189 13.26 -10.63 -11.00
N ARG A 190 14.32 -10.00 -11.51
CA ARG A 190 15.62 -9.92 -10.84
C ARG A 190 15.63 -8.80 -9.79
N HIS A 191 15.00 -7.68 -10.09
CA HIS A 191 15.07 -6.49 -9.23
C HIS A 191 13.74 -6.20 -8.51
N GLU A 192 12.61 -6.24 -9.21
CA GLU A 192 11.27 -6.00 -8.65
C GLU A 192 10.65 -7.33 -8.15
N VAL A 193 11.36 -7.99 -7.22
CA VAL A 193 11.10 -9.40 -6.82
C VAL A 193 9.67 -9.61 -6.35
N MET A 194 9.23 -8.87 -5.32
CA MET A 194 7.90 -9.03 -4.75
C MET A 194 6.81 -8.66 -5.76
N LEU A 195 6.97 -7.53 -6.47
CA LEU A 195 5.99 -7.05 -7.44
C LEU A 195 5.80 -8.04 -8.61
N THR A 196 6.91 -8.49 -9.21
CA THR A 196 6.89 -9.47 -10.30
C THR A 196 6.30 -10.80 -9.84
N HIS A 197 6.60 -11.22 -8.61
CA HIS A 197 6.07 -12.45 -8.03
C HIS A 197 4.54 -12.42 -7.85
N ILE A 198 4.01 -11.40 -7.18
CA ILE A 198 2.55 -11.28 -6.94
C ILE A 198 1.82 -11.11 -8.29
N ARG A 199 2.39 -10.35 -9.23
CA ARG A 199 1.83 -10.22 -10.59
C ARG A 199 1.63 -11.57 -11.24
N ARG A 200 2.69 -12.40 -11.25
CA ARG A 200 2.64 -13.75 -11.83
C ARG A 200 1.59 -14.60 -11.12
N TRP A 201 1.59 -14.62 -9.79
CA TRP A 201 0.58 -15.36 -9.00
C TRP A 201 -0.85 -14.92 -9.32
N ALA A 202 -1.06 -13.63 -9.55
CA ALA A 202 -2.37 -13.11 -9.93
C ALA A 202 -2.77 -13.48 -11.36
N MET A 203 -1.83 -13.40 -12.32
CA MET A 203 -2.07 -13.71 -13.73
C MET A 203 -2.37 -15.20 -13.96
N GLU A 204 -1.68 -16.10 -13.25
CA GLU A 204 -1.88 -17.55 -13.33
C GLU A 204 -3.27 -17.98 -12.82
N GLY A 205 -3.84 -17.21 -11.89
CA GLY A 205 -5.20 -17.40 -11.42
C GLY A 205 -5.41 -18.62 -10.48
N PRO A 206 -6.68 -18.90 -10.11
CA PRO A 206 -7.01 -19.96 -9.17
C PRO A 206 -6.68 -21.36 -9.67
N GLY A 207 -6.26 -22.23 -8.76
CA GLY A 207 -5.89 -23.62 -9.06
C GLY A 207 -4.54 -23.78 -9.77
N SER A 208 -3.82 -22.69 -10.02
CA SER A 208 -2.47 -22.75 -10.58
C SER A 208 -1.45 -23.26 -9.54
N ASP A 209 -0.37 -23.88 -10.05
CA ASP A 209 0.77 -24.29 -9.23
C ASP A 209 1.66 -23.11 -8.81
N ALA A 210 1.39 -21.90 -9.33
CA ALA A 210 2.14 -20.70 -8.99
C ALA A 210 1.99 -20.39 -7.50
N PRO A 211 3.07 -20.46 -6.71
CA PRO A 211 2.99 -20.23 -5.29
C PRO A 211 2.88 -18.72 -5.00
N LEU A 212 2.19 -18.34 -3.92
CA LEU A 212 2.41 -17.04 -3.28
C LEU A 212 3.32 -17.22 -2.07
N CYS A 213 4.49 -16.60 -2.13
CA CYS A 213 5.57 -16.78 -1.18
C CYS A 213 5.80 -15.53 -0.33
N THR A 214 6.19 -15.74 0.93
CA THR A 214 6.55 -14.65 1.84
C THR A 214 7.69 -13.81 1.26
N GLY A 215 7.47 -12.50 1.14
CA GLY A 215 8.41 -11.55 0.51
C GLY A 215 8.63 -11.76 -0.99
N GLY A 216 7.84 -12.61 -1.63
CA GLY A 216 7.98 -12.97 -3.04
C GLY A 216 9.14 -13.91 -3.34
N PHE A 217 9.75 -14.50 -2.30
CA PHE A 217 10.94 -15.33 -2.44
C PHE A 217 10.59 -16.77 -2.83
N THR A 218 10.90 -17.08 -4.07
CA THR A 218 10.87 -18.43 -4.66
C THR A 218 12.27 -19.03 -4.72
N ASP A 219 12.37 -20.34 -4.95
CA ASP A 219 13.66 -20.97 -5.24
C ASP A 219 14.30 -20.35 -6.48
N ARG A 220 15.64 -20.19 -6.42
CA ARG A 220 16.38 -19.49 -7.46
C ARG A 220 16.23 -20.18 -8.81
N THR A 221 15.82 -19.45 -9.84
CA THR A 221 15.69 -20.02 -11.19
C THR A 221 17.05 -20.19 -11.88
N ALA A 222 17.08 -20.93 -12.99
CA ALA A 222 18.27 -21.01 -13.85
C ALA A 222 18.68 -19.65 -14.44
N ARG A 223 17.76 -18.67 -14.51
CA ARG A 223 18.04 -17.28 -14.94
C ARG A 223 18.57 -16.42 -13.80
N GLY A 224 18.61 -16.96 -12.58
CA GLY A 224 19.25 -16.39 -11.41
C GLY A 224 18.35 -15.53 -10.53
N ASP A 225 17.06 -15.39 -10.84
CA ASP A 225 16.09 -14.62 -10.04
C ASP A 225 15.43 -15.45 -8.93
N PHE A 226 14.81 -14.75 -7.98
CA PHE A 226 14.11 -15.31 -6.82
C PHE A 226 12.60 -15.04 -6.83
N SER A 227 12.00 -14.62 -7.94
CA SER A 227 10.56 -14.27 -7.99
C SER A 227 9.72 -15.23 -8.84
N THR A 228 10.35 -15.94 -9.78
CA THR A 228 9.65 -16.77 -10.78
C THR A 228 9.86 -18.27 -10.63
N GLY A 229 10.45 -18.73 -9.52
CA GLY A 229 10.54 -20.15 -9.19
C GLY A 229 9.16 -20.82 -9.01
N THR A 230 9.14 -22.14 -9.06
CA THR A 230 7.91 -22.96 -8.92
C THR A 230 7.56 -23.25 -7.46
N THR A 231 8.49 -23.03 -6.54
CA THR A 231 8.36 -23.31 -5.11
C THR A 231 8.85 -22.13 -4.29
N CYS A 232 8.32 -21.95 -3.08
CA CYS A 232 8.80 -20.93 -2.17
C CYS A 232 10.19 -21.27 -1.63
N TYR A 233 11.04 -20.25 -1.51
CA TYR A 233 12.43 -20.42 -1.14
C TYR A 233 12.58 -21.17 0.18
N GLY A 234 13.44 -22.18 0.17
CA GLY A 234 13.78 -22.97 1.36
C GLY A 234 12.84 -24.14 1.63
N GLY A 235 11.66 -24.21 1.00
CA GLY A 235 10.74 -25.35 1.11
C GLY A 235 10.49 -25.78 2.56
N ARG A 236 10.88 -27.01 2.91
CA ARG A 236 10.74 -27.57 4.28
C ARG A 236 11.69 -26.94 5.31
N ASN A 237 12.73 -26.24 4.86
CA ASN A 237 13.73 -25.57 5.69
C ASN A 237 13.71 -24.06 5.39
N PRO A 238 12.69 -23.33 5.89
CA PRO A 238 12.59 -21.88 5.78
C PRO A 238 13.90 -21.17 6.09
N ALA A 239 14.19 -20.11 5.33
CA ALA A 239 15.29 -19.22 5.64
C ALA A 239 14.77 -17.96 6.32
N GLN A 240 15.65 -17.27 7.06
CA GLN A 240 15.29 -16.01 7.68
C GLN A 240 15.14 -14.91 6.62
N ILE A 241 14.24 -13.99 6.89
CA ILE A 241 14.15 -12.67 6.27
C ILE A 241 14.41 -11.69 7.41
N THR A 242 15.56 -11.05 7.38
CA THR A 242 15.99 -10.09 8.38
C THR A 242 15.89 -8.70 7.79
N GLY A 243 15.41 -7.74 8.56
CA GLY A 243 15.43 -6.37 8.08
C GLY A 243 15.37 -5.32 9.17
N GLN A 244 15.56 -4.08 8.74
CA GLN A 244 15.45 -2.90 9.58
C GLN A 244 14.69 -1.83 8.83
N TYR A 245 13.85 -1.07 9.53
CA TYR A 245 13.19 0.10 8.97
C TYR A 245 13.41 1.34 9.83
N SER A 246 13.50 2.49 9.17
CA SER A 246 13.72 3.76 9.83
C SER A 246 12.44 4.28 10.48
N VAL A 247 12.48 4.56 11.78
CA VAL A 247 11.42 5.30 12.47
C VAL A 247 11.66 6.79 12.30
N ALA A 248 12.83 7.24 12.74
CA ALA A 248 13.31 8.60 12.61
C ALA A 248 14.84 8.55 12.61
N TYR A 249 15.45 8.66 11.43
CA TYR A 249 16.89 8.47 11.26
C TYR A 249 17.72 9.21 12.34
N PRO A 250 18.65 8.53 13.02
CA PRO A 250 19.14 7.16 12.78
C PRO A 250 18.43 6.06 13.62
N VAL A 251 17.27 6.32 14.21
CA VAL A 251 16.53 5.34 15.01
C VAL A 251 15.84 4.33 14.08
N THR A 252 16.23 3.06 14.19
CA THR A 252 15.69 1.95 13.40
C THR A 252 15.02 0.92 14.30
N LEU A 253 14.08 0.16 13.72
CA LEU A 253 13.48 -1.01 14.35
C LEU A 253 13.75 -2.25 13.50
N PRO A 254 14.23 -3.34 14.11
CA PRO A 254 14.39 -4.59 13.39
C PRO A 254 13.05 -5.26 13.18
N PHE A 255 12.94 -6.01 12.08
CA PHE A 255 11.89 -7.00 11.89
C PHE A 255 12.50 -8.31 11.44
N GLN A 256 11.80 -9.41 11.72
CA GLN A 256 12.20 -10.75 11.35
C GLN A 256 10.99 -11.49 10.79
N ASN A 257 11.24 -12.29 9.77
CA ASN A 257 10.28 -13.21 9.18
C ASN A 257 11.02 -14.42 8.63
N VAL A 258 10.30 -15.36 8.03
CA VAL A 258 10.87 -16.52 7.36
C VAL A 258 10.27 -16.70 5.96
N THR A 259 11.07 -17.20 5.04
CA THR A 259 10.60 -17.58 3.71
C THR A 259 9.64 -18.77 3.77
N GLY A 260 8.79 -18.93 2.77
CA GLY A 260 7.81 -20.01 2.74
C GLY A 260 6.54 -19.58 2.05
N ARG A 261 5.46 -20.35 2.27
CA ARG A 261 4.11 -19.98 1.83
C ARG A 261 3.65 -18.75 2.60
N GLN A 262 3.12 -17.76 1.89
CA GLN A 262 2.56 -16.57 2.52
C GLN A 262 1.41 -16.95 3.46
N VAL A 263 1.39 -16.36 4.66
CA VAL A 263 0.26 -16.47 5.59
C VAL A 263 -0.85 -15.52 5.12
N ILE A 264 -2.05 -16.03 4.93
CA ILE A 264 -3.22 -15.25 4.48
C ILE A 264 -4.01 -14.73 5.69
N THR A 265 -4.23 -15.58 6.69
CA THR A 265 -4.80 -15.25 8.00
C THR A 265 -4.43 -16.36 8.98
N ASP A 266 -4.82 -16.25 10.25
CA ASP A 266 -4.56 -17.24 11.30
C ASP A 266 -4.92 -18.67 10.85
N GLY A 267 -3.89 -19.51 10.72
CA GLY A 267 -4.03 -20.93 10.32
C GLY A 267 -4.28 -21.18 8.83
N VAL A 268 -4.23 -20.15 7.98
CA VAL A 268 -4.43 -20.26 6.51
C VAL A 268 -3.19 -19.76 5.77
N THR A 269 -2.55 -20.66 5.03
CA THR A 269 -1.44 -20.39 4.13
C THR A 269 -1.92 -20.24 2.68
N SER A 270 -1.08 -19.65 1.83
CA SER A 270 -1.42 -19.31 0.44
C SER A 270 -1.80 -20.50 -0.44
N GLU A 271 -1.37 -21.72 -0.11
CA GLU A 271 -1.79 -22.94 -0.82
C GLU A 271 -3.29 -23.23 -0.68
N ARG A 272 -3.93 -22.70 0.36
CA ARG A 272 -5.38 -22.81 0.59
C ARG A 272 -6.14 -21.58 0.16
N PHE A 273 -5.47 -20.56 -0.40
CA PHE A 273 -6.06 -19.25 -0.71
C PHE A 273 -7.35 -19.38 -1.53
N ASP A 274 -7.34 -20.15 -2.61
CA ASP A 274 -8.51 -20.26 -3.49
C ASP A 274 -9.70 -20.93 -2.79
N SER A 275 -9.44 -21.97 -2.00
CA SER A 275 -10.48 -22.64 -1.21
C SER A 275 -11.02 -21.76 -0.07
N TYR A 276 -10.17 -20.90 0.49
CA TYR A 276 -10.51 -20.00 1.58
C TYR A 276 -11.33 -18.79 1.10
N VAL A 277 -10.90 -18.17 0.00
CA VAL A 277 -11.57 -17.03 -0.62
C VAL A 277 -12.84 -17.48 -1.38
N GLY A 278 -12.80 -18.63 -2.03
CA GLY A 278 -13.90 -19.20 -2.81
C GLY A 278 -13.98 -18.60 -4.22
N GLU A 279 -15.20 -18.38 -4.70
CA GLU A 279 -15.49 -17.95 -6.08
C GLU A 279 -14.80 -16.64 -6.49
N GLN A 280 -14.46 -15.79 -5.51
CA GLN A 280 -13.82 -14.50 -5.75
C GLN A 280 -12.30 -14.56 -5.74
N SER A 281 -11.71 -15.75 -5.63
CA SER A 281 -10.25 -15.94 -5.52
C SER A 281 -9.45 -15.28 -6.64
N ALA A 282 -9.93 -15.36 -7.88
CA ALA A 282 -9.27 -14.70 -9.00
C ALA A 282 -9.32 -13.16 -8.91
N ASN A 283 -10.46 -12.61 -8.50
CA ASN A 283 -10.61 -11.16 -8.32
C ASN A 283 -9.80 -10.66 -7.11
N ALA A 284 -9.74 -11.46 -6.05
CA ALA A 284 -8.94 -11.19 -4.87
C ALA A 284 -7.44 -11.13 -5.19
N ARG A 285 -6.95 -12.09 -5.99
CA ARG A 285 -5.57 -12.12 -6.51
C ARG A 285 -5.20 -10.83 -7.25
N ILE A 286 -6.07 -10.38 -8.16
CA ILE A 286 -5.87 -9.12 -8.91
C ILE A 286 -5.87 -7.93 -7.94
N GLY A 287 -6.85 -7.85 -7.03
CA GLY A 287 -6.97 -6.79 -6.01
C GLY A 287 -5.71 -6.64 -5.15
N ILE A 288 -5.19 -7.76 -4.62
CA ILE A 288 -3.96 -7.77 -3.81
C ILE A 288 -2.75 -7.28 -4.63
N TYR A 289 -2.65 -7.68 -5.90
CA TYR A 289 -1.57 -7.23 -6.77
C TYR A 289 -1.62 -5.73 -7.07
N ILE A 290 -2.78 -5.21 -7.49
CA ILE A 290 -2.91 -3.78 -7.83
C ILE A 290 -2.73 -2.89 -6.60
N HIS A 291 -3.08 -3.40 -5.41
CA HIS A 291 -2.74 -2.77 -4.14
C HIS A 291 -1.23 -2.62 -4.00
N ALA A 292 -0.50 -3.74 -4.06
CA ALA A 292 0.96 -3.76 -3.92
C ALA A 292 1.67 -2.92 -5.00
N LEU A 293 1.10 -2.83 -6.21
CA LEU A 293 1.58 -1.94 -7.26
C LEU A 293 1.43 -0.47 -6.89
N GLY A 294 0.26 -0.08 -6.36
CA GLY A 294 0.01 1.27 -5.84
C GLY A 294 1.01 1.63 -4.74
N ASP A 295 1.20 0.73 -3.78
CA ASP A 295 2.11 0.91 -2.65
C ASP A 295 3.58 0.96 -3.06
N ARG A 296 3.99 0.18 -4.07
CA ARG A 296 5.35 0.28 -4.63
C ARG A 296 5.62 1.69 -5.19
N ILE A 297 4.60 2.31 -5.79
CA ILE A 297 4.68 3.65 -6.40
C ILE A 297 4.60 4.74 -5.34
N SER A 298 3.68 4.66 -4.39
CA SER A 298 3.55 5.65 -3.30
C SER A 298 4.79 5.68 -2.40
N HIS A 299 5.37 4.52 -2.10
CA HIS A 299 6.57 4.41 -1.27
C HIS A 299 7.88 4.51 -2.05
N HIS A 300 7.87 4.94 -3.32
CA HIS A 300 9.06 4.83 -4.16
C HIS A 300 10.27 5.61 -3.62
N THR A 301 10.05 6.77 -2.99
CA THR A 301 11.16 7.61 -2.49
C THR A 301 12.01 6.86 -1.46
N CYS A 302 11.38 6.00 -0.66
CA CYS A 302 12.06 5.04 0.22
C CYS A 302 12.52 3.80 -0.54
N THR A 303 11.63 3.11 -1.23
CA THR A 303 11.88 1.76 -1.78
C THR A 303 12.86 1.73 -2.96
N ASP A 304 13.05 2.85 -3.66
CA ASP A 304 14.10 3.01 -4.68
C ASP A 304 15.50 3.12 -4.05
N ARG A 305 15.59 3.63 -2.82
CA ARG A 305 16.85 3.75 -2.06
C ARG A 305 17.14 2.55 -1.19
N ALA A 306 16.10 1.88 -0.73
CA ALA A 306 16.17 0.63 0.00
C ALA A 306 16.99 -0.43 -0.75
N THR A 307 17.49 -1.41 -0.02
CA THR A 307 18.18 -2.55 -0.62
C THR A 307 17.66 -3.85 -0.07
N MET A 308 17.61 -4.85 -0.94
CA MET A 308 17.37 -6.23 -0.59
C MET A 308 18.55 -7.07 -1.05
N THR A 309 19.22 -7.73 -0.11
CA THR A 309 20.38 -8.58 -0.37
C THR A 309 19.93 -10.04 -0.45
N PRO A 310 20.23 -10.74 -1.56
CA PRO A 310 19.87 -12.15 -1.71
C PRO A 310 20.77 -13.09 -0.89
N PRO A 311 20.33 -14.34 -0.68
CA PRO A 311 21.15 -15.41 -0.12
C PRO A 311 22.43 -15.65 -0.91
N THR A 312 23.48 -16.07 -0.18
CA THR A 312 24.75 -16.55 -0.73
C THR A 312 24.97 -18.02 -0.38
N PRO A 313 25.94 -18.73 -1.01
CA PRO A 313 26.24 -20.11 -0.64
C PRO A 313 26.62 -20.33 0.83
N ARG A 314 27.06 -19.27 1.53
CA ARG A 314 27.44 -19.32 2.96
C ARG A 314 26.37 -18.74 3.89
N HIS A 315 25.35 -18.08 3.35
CA HIS A 315 24.33 -17.39 4.13
C HIS A 315 22.97 -17.50 3.44
N ARG A 316 22.03 -18.24 4.03
CA ARG A 316 20.75 -18.57 3.39
C ARG A 316 19.68 -17.49 3.52
N ALA A 317 19.87 -16.46 4.34
CA ALA A 317 18.85 -15.46 4.62
C ALA A 317 18.76 -14.38 3.53
N PHE A 318 17.64 -13.68 3.52
CA PHE A 318 17.46 -12.42 2.80
C PHE A 318 17.57 -11.26 3.80
N ASP A 319 18.31 -10.22 3.44
CA ASP A 319 18.44 -9.02 4.25
C ASP A 319 17.76 -7.83 3.57
N ILE A 320 16.91 -7.11 4.30
CA ILE A 320 16.17 -5.93 3.82
C ILE A 320 16.60 -4.71 4.62
N ASP A 321 17.20 -3.74 3.94
CA ASP A 321 17.66 -2.49 4.53
C ASP A 321 16.79 -1.31 4.04
N LEU A 322 15.97 -0.79 4.96
CA LEU A 322 15.13 0.41 4.78
C LEU A 322 15.67 1.57 5.66
N VAL A 323 16.99 1.64 5.87
CA VAL A 323 17.67 2.64 6.69
C VAL A 323 18.18 3.81 5.82
N ASP A 324 17.25 4.52 5.18
CA ASP A 324 17.51 5.79 4.50
C ASP A 324 16.64 6.91 5.10
N ARG A 325 17.06 8.17 4.98
CA ARG A 325 16.25 9.32 5.44
C ARG A 325 14.91 9.40 4.72
N ALA A 326 14.84 8.99 3.45
CA ALA A 326 13.58 8.92 2.70
C ALA A 326 12.62 7.85 3.24
N CYS A 327 13.13 6.87 4.01
CA CYS A 327 12.33 5.84 4.66
C CYS A 327 11.83 6.23 6.06
N ASN A 328 12.06 7.47 6.50
CA ASN A 328 11.58 7.94 7.80
C ASN A 328 10.05 8.05 7.83
N GLN A 329 9.46 7.81 9.01
CA GLN A 329 8.01 7.83 9.20
C GLN A 329 7.38 9.21 8.99
N GLY A 330 8.11 10.29 9.26
CA GLY A 330 7.63 11.65 9.05
C GLY A 330 7.39 11.96 7.56
N PRO A 331 8.44 11.91 6.72
CA PRO A 331 8.29 12.09 5.27
C PRO A 331 7.38 11.05 4.61
N HIS A 332 7.36 9.82 5.11
CA HIS A 332 6.40 8.79 4.70
C HIS A 332 4.95 9.21 4.96
N ALA A 333 4.63 9.65 6.18
CA ALA A 333 3.30 10.11 6.53
C ALA A 333 2.85 11.30 5.66
N VAL A 334 3.71 12.30 5.45
CA VAL A 334 3.38 13.48 4.62
C VAL A 334 3.08 13.09 3.18
N ARG A 335 3.83 12.15 2.59
CA ARG A 335 3.61 11.72 1.20
C ARG A 335 2.29 10.97 1.02
N HIS A 336 1.83 10.23 2.02
CA HIS A 336 0.45 9.72 2.01
C HIS A 336 -0.59 10.85 2.06
N GLU A 337 -0.34 11.92 2.82
CA GLU A 337 -1.23 13.09 2.83
C GLU A 337 -1.26 13.83 1.47
N TYR A 338 -0.31 13.58 0.56
CA TYR A 338 -0.27 14.11 -0.80
C TYR A 338 -1.06 13.29 -1.81
N GLU A 339 -1.43 12.06 -1.48
CA GLU A 339 -2.08 11.17 -2.46
C GLU A 339 -3.50 11.62 -2.82
N THR A 340 -4.11 12.44 -1.96
CA THR A 340 -5.45 12.97 -2.16
C THR A 340 -5.62 14.34 -1.51
N GLY A 341 -6.59 15.13 -1.97
CA GLY A 341 -6.98 16.36 -1.29
C GLY A 341 -6.01 17.54 -1.38
N VAL A 342 -5.06 17.46 -2.31
CA VAL A 342 -4.11 18.50 -2.70
C VAL A 342 -4.14 18.64 -4.21
N ASP A 343 -3.71 19.77 -4.75
CA ASP A 343 -3.49 19.94 -6.19
C ASP A 343 -2.20 19.20 -6.57
N PHE A 344 -2.29 18.19 -7.45
CA PHE A 344 -1.13 17.37 -7.80
C PHE A 344 -0.11 18.14 -8.64
N HIS A 345 -0.50 19.23 -9.30
CA HIS A 345 0.44 20.11 -10.00
C HIS A 345 1.35 20.89 -9.05
N ASP A 346 0.92 21.12 -7.81
CA ASP A 346 1.74 21.77 -6.78
C ASP A 346 2.77 20.82 -6.15
N LEU A 347 2.64 19.50 -6.37
CA LEU A 347 3.59 18.50 -5.88
C LEU A 347 4.90 18.53 -6.68
N ALA A 348 6.01 18.23 -6.00
CA ALA A 348 7.26 17.88 -6.65
C ALA A 348 7.07 16.68 -7.59
N ALA A 349 7.86 16.58 -8.64
CA ALA A 349 7.66 15.54 -9.66
C ALA A 349 7.78 14.12 -9.09
N GLU A 350 8.69 13.90 -8.12
CA GLU A 350 8.80 12.65 -7.39
C GLU A 350 7.57 12.34 -6.52
N ASP A 351 6.85 13.35 -6.02
CA ASP A 351 5.73 13.14 -5.10
C ASP A 351 4.38 12.98 -5.83
N ARG A 352 4.34 13.03 -7.16
CA ARG A 352 3.13 12.82 -7.99
C ARG A 352 2.77 11.34 -8.14
N THR A 353 2.70 10.64 -7.02
CA THR A 353 2.53 9.18 -6.95
C THR A 353 1.13 8.75 -7.37
N THR A 354 0.07 9.49 -7.03
CA THR A 354 -1.31 9.16 -7.41
C THR A 354 -1.50 9.13 -8.93
N GLU A 355 -0.96 10.11 -9.65
CA GLU A 355 -1.05 10.14 -11.12
C GLU A 355 -0.36 8.92 -11.74
N ALA A 356 0.83 8.59 -11.23
CA ALA A 356 1.60 7.42 -11.67
C ALA A 356 0.88 6.09 -11.33
N ALA A 357 0.36 5.96 -10.11
CA ALA A 357 -0.32 4.78 -9.62
C ALA A 357 -1.60 4.49 -10.40
N LEU A 358 -2.50 5.47 -10.55
CA LEU A 358 -3.74 5.29 -11.31
C LEU A 358 -3.44 4.94 -12.78
N SER A 359 -2.43 5.59 -13.36
CA SER A 359 -1.98 5.30 -14.71
C SER A 359 -1.52 3.86 -14.88
N MET A 360 -0.68 3.34 -13.98
CA MET A 360 -0.16 1.98 -14.10
C MET A 360 -1.18 0.91 -13.70
N VAL A 361 -2.03 1.17 -12.70
CA VAL A 361 -3.14 0.29 -12.34
C VAL A 361 -4.10 0.13 -13.52
N TYR A 362 -4.41 1.20 -14.26
CA TYR A 362 -5.21 1.11 -15.48
C TYR A 362 -4.59 0.14 -16.49
N ASP A 363 -3.28 0.29 -16.77
CA ASP A 363 -2.57 -0.56 -17.74
C ASP A 363 -2.55 -2.02 -17.32
N GLU A 364 -2.36 -2.30 -16.02
CA GLU A 364 -2.37 -3.66 -15.51
C GLU A 364 -3.78 -4.25 -15.50
N LEU A 365 -4.82 -3.47 -15.20
CA LEU A 365 -6.21 -3.91 -15.36
C LEU A 365 -6.55 -4.25 -16.81
N VAL A 366 -6.03 -3.50 -17.80
CA VAL A 366 -6.13 -3.85 -19.23
C VAL A 366 -5.46 -5.20 -19.50
N ASN A 367 -4.28 -5.45 -18.92
CA ASN A 367 -3.58 -6.72 -19.08
C ASN A 367 -4.36 -7.90 -18.48
N PHE A 368 -4.86 -7.76 -17.25
CA PHE A 368 -5.70 -8.81 -16.66
C PHE A 368 -7.00 -9.01 -17.45
N ALA A 369 -7.68 -7.94 -17.88
CA ALA A 369 -8.90 -8.06 -18.67
C ALA A 369 -8.64 -8.82 -19.98
N ARG A 370 -7.47 -8.63 -20.60
CA ARG A 370 -7.03 -9.37 -21.79
C ARG A 370 -6.86 -10.86 -21.51
N GLU A 371 -6.09 -11.20 -20.48
CA GLU A 371 -5.86 -12.60 -20.08
C GLU A 371 -7.16 -13.31 -19.69
N ARG A 372 -8.12 -12.56 -19.14
CA ARG A 372 -9.43 -13.08 -18.72
C ARG A 372 -10.44 -13.13 -19.87
N GLY A 373 -10.10 -12.63 -21.05
CA GLY A 373 -10.99 -12.59 -22.21
C GLY A 373 -12.19 -11.64 -22.07
N VAL A 374 -12.10 -10.65 -21.18
CA VAL A 374 -13.18 -9.68 -20.89
C VAL A 374 -12.83 -8.25 -21.31
N LEU A 375 -11.66 -8.04 -21.92
CA LEU A 375 -11.19 -6.72 -22.35
C LEU A 375 -12.16 -6.07 -23.33
N ASP A 376 -12.60 -4.85 -23.01
CA ASP A 376 -13.18 -3.92 -23.96
C ASP A 376 -12.05 -3.37 -24.87
N PRO A 377 -12.06 -3.63 -26.19
CA PRO A 377 -11.03 -3.14 -27.10
C PRO A 377 -10.86 -1.62 -27.08
N ALA A 378 -11.91 -0.85 -26.77
CA ALA A 378 -11.80 0.62 -26.71
C ALA A 378 -10.90 1.09 -25.55
N ALA A 379 -10.77 0.28 -24.49
CA ALA A 379 -9.98 0.59 -23.31
C ALA A 379 -8.47 0.60 -23.57
N THR A 380 -7.98 0.03 -24.67
CA THR A 380 -6.54 0.06 -25.00
C THR A 380 -6.10 1.38 -25.65
N SER A 381 -7.04 2.27 -25.97
CA SER A 381 -6.71 3.56 -26.58
C SER A 381 -6.14 4.53 -25.53
N PRO A 382 -5.12 5.33 -25.87
CA PRO A 382 -4.64 6.39 -24.98
C PRO A 382 -5.75 7.35 -24.55
N ALA A 383 -6.69 7.64 -25.46
CA ALA A 383 -7.84 8.50 -25.18
C ALA A 383 -8.74 7.93 -24.07
N ALA A 384 -9.02 6.63 -24.07
CA ALA A 384 -9.84 6.00 -23.02
C ALA A 384 -9.17 6.14 -21.64
N LYS A 385 -7.86 5.88 -21.55
CA LYS A 385 -7.10 6.07 -20.31
C LYS A 385 -7.09 7.53 -19.86
N THR A 386 -6.82 8.47 -20.77
CA THR A 386 -6.85 9.91 -20.47
C THR A 386 -8.22 10.36 -19.97
N THR A 387 -9.31 9.89 -20.56
CA THR A 387 -10.67 10.22 -20.11
C THR A 387 -10.94 9.73 -18.69
N VAL A 388 -10.53 8.50 -18.36
CA VAL A 388 -10.78 7.91 -17.04
C VAL A 388 -9.85 8.50 -15.98
N VAL A 389 -8.54 8.48 -16.24
CA VAL A 389 -7.51 8.81 -15.25
C VAL A 389 -7.26 10.32 -15.20
N THR A 390 -6.73 10.90 -16.28
CA THR A 390 -6.27 12.29 -16.34
C THR A 390 -7.41 13.29 -16.20
N ASN A 391 -8.47 13.14 -16.99
CA ASN A 391 -9.57 14.10 -17.04
C ASN A 391 -10.66 13.80 -16.00
N GLY A 392 -10.65 12.60 -15.40
CA GLY A 392 -11.69 12.11 -14.50
C GLY A 392 -11.20 11.99 -13.06
N LEU A 393 -10.50 10.90 -12.77
CA LEU A 393 -10.15 10.50 -11.40
C LEU A 393 -9.15 11.46 -10.73
N ILE A 394 -8.12 11.92 -11.46
CA ILE A 394 -7.13 12.86 -10.92
C ILE A 394 -7.80 14.12 -10.34
N PRO A 395 -8.53 14.95 -11.11
CA PRO A 395 -9.15 16.17 -10.57
C PRO A 395 -10.25 15.88 -9.54
N ALA A 396 -10.83 14.68 -9.54
CA ALA A 396 -11.79 14.27 -8.52
C ALA A 396 -11.13 14.03 -7.15
N LEU A 397 -9.93 13.44 -7.14
CA LEU A 397 -9.18 13.08 -5.92
C LEU A 397 -8.51 14.30 -5.26
N GLU A 398 -8.20 15.35 -6.00
CA GLU A 398 -7.61 16.61 -5.48
C GLU A 398 -8.55 17.36 -4.51
N ARG A 399 -9.85 16.99 -4.47
CA ARG A 399 -10.82 17.65 -3.60
C ARG A 399 -10.52 17.41 -2.13
N ARG A 400 -10.06 18.42 -1.42
CA ARG A 400 -9.73 18.33 0.02
C ARG A 400 -10.88 17.87 0.93
N ASN A 401 -12.13 18.26 0.63
CA ASN A 401 -13.27 17.82 1.43
C ASN A 401 -13.66 16.36 1.07
N PRO A 402 -13.73 15.44 2.04
CA PRO A 402 -13.91 14.01 1.80
C PRO A 402 -15.27 13.69 1.16
N GLU A 403 -16.35 14.31 1.61
CA GLU A 403 -17.66 14.10 1.00
C GLU A 403 -17.72 14.61 -0.44
N ALA A 404 -17.13 15.78 -0.69
CA ALA A 404 -17.04 16.35 -2.04
C ALA A 404 -16.16 15.51 -2.95
N ARG A 405 -15.11 14.87 -2.42
CA ARG A 405 -14.22 13.93 -3.12
C ARG A 405 -14.94 12.64 -3.49
N ILE A 406 -15.62 11.99 -2.54
CA ILE A 406 -16.43 10.79 -2.80
C ILE A 406 -17.45 11.08 -3.91
N ARG A 407 -18.16 12.21 -3.82
CA ARG A 407 -19.12 12.64 -4.86
C ARG A 407 -18.47 12.87 -6.21
N ALA A 408 -17.26 13.44 -6.25
CA ALA A 408 -16.53 13.67 -7.49
C ALA A 408 -16.13 12.37 -8.17
N VAL A 409 -15.48 11.48 -7.42
CA VAL A 409 -15.04 10.18 -7.94
C VAL A 409 -16.24 9.37 -8.42
N THR A 410 -17.33 9.40 -7.66
CA THR A 410 -18.60 8.78 -8.07
C THR A 410 -19.14 9.39 -9.37
N ALA A 411 -19.13 10.72 -9.51
CA ALA A 411 -19.60 11.39 -10.71
C ALA A 411 -18.77 11.04 -11.96
N VAL A 412 -17.46 10.78 -11.81
CA VAL A 412 -16.61 10.25 -12.89
C VAL A 412 -17.15 8.91 -13.37
N GLY A 413 -17.41 7.98 -12.44
CA GLY A 413 -18.02 6.68 -12.77
C GLY A 413 -19.36 6.83 -13.48
N CYS A 414 -20.28 7.63 -12.92
CA CYS A 414 -21.61 7.86 -13.48
C CYS A 414 -21.56 8.44 -14.90
N GLY A 415 -20.68 9.43 -15.14
CA GLY A 415 -20.49 10.03 -16.46
C GLY A 415 -19.94 9.05 -17.51
N LEU A 416 -19.33 7.96 -17.07
CA LEU A 416 -18.78 6.90 -17.93
C LEU A 416 -19.69 5.66 -18.02
N GLY A 417 -20.91 5.74 -17.48
CA GLY A 417 -21.88 4.64 -17.44
C GLY A 417 -21.57 3.55 -16.41
N VAL A 418 -20.72 3.85 -15.42
CA VAL A 418 -20.40 2.94 -14.31
C VAL A 418 -21.31 3.28 -13.12
N PRO A 419 -22.13 2.34 -12.62
CA PRO A 419 -22.92 2.53 -11.42
C PRO A 419 -22.04 2.87 -10.23
N ALA A 420 -22.56 3.67 -9.28
CA ALA A 420 -21.82 4.05 -8.08
C ALA A 420 -21.30 2.83 -7.29
N PHE A 421 -20.09 2.96 -6.73
CA PHE A 421 -19.54 1.96 -5.82
C PHE A 421 -20.45 1.79 -4.59
N PRO A 422 -20.64 0.58 -4.04
CA PRO A 422 -21.49 0.37 -2.87
C PRO A 422 -21.16 1.33 -1.70
N GLY A 423 -22.15 2.12 -1.28
CA GLY A 423 -22.02 3.10 -0.21
C GLY A 423 -21.66 4.51 -0.67
N SER A 424 -21.30 4.68 -1.95
CA SER A 424 -21.23 5.99 -2.58
C SER A 424 -22.63 6.56 -2.87
N PRO A 425 -22.76 7.89 -3.04
CA PRO A 425 -23.98 8.51 -3.56
C PRO A 425 -24.44 7.86 -4.87
N SER A 426 -25.74 7.84 -5.14
CA SER A 426 -26.24 7.28 -6.41
C SER A 426 -25.85 8.16 -7.60
N CYS A 427 -25.75 7.52 -8.77
CA CYS A 427 -26.04 8.20 -10.03
C CYS A 427 -27.55 8.49 -10.10
#